data_AF-A0A1B6HKF3-F1
#
_entry.id   AF-A0A1B6HKF3-F1
#
_cell.length_a   1.000
_cell.length_b   1.000
_cell.length_c   1.000
_cell.angle_alpha   90.00
_cell.angle_beta   90.00
_cell.angle_gamma   90.00
#
_symmetry.space_group_name_H-M   'P 1'
#
loop_
_entity.id
_entity.type
_entity.pdbx_description
1 polymer ?
#
loop_
_entity_poly.entity_id
_entity_poly.type
_entity_poly.pdbx_seq_one_letter_code
_entity_poly.pdbx_strand_id
1 'polypeptide(L)'
;MYINCYSVNLATGVMNVFTAAKLVAILIVIVGGLWKFIEGNTQNIEQPFQGTTSSIGNVATAFYTGLWAYDGWNNLNYVTEEIKNPSKNLPRAIIIGIPLVTVCYVLINISYLAVMSPAEMVESEAVAVTFGNR
;
A
#
# COMPACT_ATOMS: atom_id res chain seq x y z
N MET A 1 -17.48 -16.55 6.53
CA MET A 1 -18.84 -16.75 5.99
C MET A 1 -19.92 -16.65 7.08
N TYR A 2 -19.75 -17.29 8.24
CA TYR A 2 -20.74 -17.24 9.34
C TYR A 2 -21.15 -15.82 9.79
N ILE A 3 -20.22 -14.87 9.94
CA ILE A 3 -20.52 -13.49 10.36
C ILE A 3 -21.37 -12.75 9.30
N ASN A 4 -21.04 -12.90 8.02
CA ASN A 4 -21.78 -12.28 6.92
C ASN A 4 -23.21 -12.84 6.80
N CYS A 5 -23.42 -14.11 7.15
CA CYS A 5 -24.74 -14.75 7.12
C CYS A 5 -25.58 -14.43 8.37
N TYR A 6 -24.95 -14.07 9.50
CA TYR A 6 -25.65 -13.82 10.75
C TYR A 6 -26.22 -12.41 10.86
N SER A 7 -25.45 -11.38 10.47
CA SER A 7 -25.95 -10.00 10.46
C SER A 7 -25.05 -9.10 9.60
N VAL A 8 -25.68 -8.40 8.65
CA VAL A 8 -25.01 -7.45 7.76
C VAL A 8 -24.45 -6.27 8.56
N ASN A 9 -25.17 -5.79 9.59
CA ASN A 9 -24.71 -4.67 10.43
C ASN A 9 -23.44 -5.01 11.23
N LEU A 10 -23.34 -6.26 11.72
CA LEU A 10 -22.12 -6.76 12.38
C LEU A 10 -20.96 -6.85 11.40
N ALA A 11 -21.21 -7.36 10.18
CA ALA A 11 -20.20 -7.44 9.13
C ALA A 11 -19.67 -6.04 8.74
N THR A 12 -20.56 -5.05 8.58
CA THR A 12 -20.16 -3.66 8.29
C THR A 12 -19.35 -3.05 9.44
N GLY A 13 -19.75 -3.27 10.69
CA GLY A 13 -18.99 -2.80 11.85
C GLY A 13 -17.56 -3.36 11.89
N VAL A 14 -17.42 -4.67 11.66
CA VAL A 14 -16.11 -5.35 11.60
C VAL A 14 -15.26 -4.82 10.44
N MET A 15 -15.85 -4.63 9.25
CA MET A 15 -15.14 -4.07 8.09
C MET A 15 -14.60 -2.66 8.36
N ASN A 16 -15.39 -1.80 9.03
CA ASN A 16 -14.96 -0.45 9.39
C ASN A 16 -13.77 -0.46 10.36
N VAL A 17 -13.80 -1.35 11.36
CA VAL A 17 -12.68 -1.53 12.30
C VAL A 17 -11.41 -1.97 11.57
N PHE A 18 -11.49 -2.97 10.69
CA PHE A 18 -10.34 -3.40 9.90
C PHE A 18 -9.81 -2.32 8.96
N THR A 19 -10.70 -1.51 8.39
CA THR A 19 -10.32 -0.39 7.53
C THR A 19 -9.57 0.68 8.33
N ALA A 20 -10.09 1.07 9.49
CA ALA A 20 -9.43 2.01 10.39
C ALA A 20 -8.06 1.48 10.84
N ALA A 21 -7.99 0.20 11.24
CA ALA A 21 -6.74 -0.44 11.65
C ALA A 21 -5.69 -0.43 10.52
N LYS A 22 -6.09 -0.71 9.27
CA LYS A 22 -5.18 -0.62 8.10
C LYS A 22 -4.61 0.79 7.92
N LEU A 23 -5.46 1.81 8.02
CA LEU A 23 -5.02 3.22 7.87
C LEU A 23 -4.04 3.62 8.98
N VAL A 24 -4.30 3.20 10.22
CA VAL A 24 -3.39 3.44 11.35
C VAL A 24 -2.05 2.73 11.14
N ALA A 25 -2.06 1.47 10.69
CA ALA A 25 -0.83 0.74 10.40
C ALA A 25 0.02 1.43 9.32
N ILE A 26 -0.62 1.90 8.23
CA ILE A 26 0.06 2.65 7.17
C ILE A 26 0.69 3.94 7.74
N LEU A 27 -0.04 4.69 8.56
CA LEU A 27 0.48 5.90 9.21
C LEU A 27 1.70 5.60 10.10
N ILE A 28 1.66 4.53 10.89
CA ILE A 28 2.77 4.12 11.75
C ILE A 28 4.03 3.82 10.92
N VAL A 29 3.89 3.07 9.82
CA VAL A 29 5.01 2.74 8.93
C VAL A 29 5.62 4.00 8.32
N ILE A 30 4.79 4.91 7.81
CA ILE A 30 5.26 6.16 7.18
C ILE A 30 5.99 7.03 8.22
N VAL A 31 5.42 7.22 9.41
CA VAL A 31 6.02 8.04 10.46
C VAL A 31 7.31 7.42 10.99
N GLY A 32 7.35 6.10 11.20
CA GLY A 32 8.54 5.38 11.63
C GLY A 32 9.68 5.46 10.61
N GLY A 33 9.36 5.30 9.32
CA GLY A 33 10.34 5.45 8.24
C GLY A 33 10.90 6.86 8.15
N LEU A 34 10.05 7.88 8.27
CA LEU A 34 10.48 9.28 8.30
C LEU A 34 11.40 9.59 9.49
N TRP A 35 11.11 9.04 10.68
CA TRP A 35 11.99 9.20 11.84
C TRP A 35 13.38 8.60 11.57
N LYS A 36 13.43 7.36 11.07
CA LYS A 36 14.70 6.68 10.73
C LYS A 36 15.47 7.38 9.62
N PHE A 37 14.76 8.01 8.69
CA PHE A 37 15.36 8.84 7.65
C PHE A 37 16.01 10.10 8.25
N ILE A 38 15.35 10.78 9.19
CA ILE A 38 15.91 11.96 9.91
C ILE A 38 17.11 11.57 10.78
N GLU A 39 17.13 10.35 11.33
CA GLU A 39 18.25 9.80 12.12
C GLU A 39 19.52 9.58 11.28
N GLY A 40 19.45 9.72 9.95
CA GLY A 40 20.60 9.66 9.04
C GLY A 40 20.90 8.26 8.50
N ASN A 41 19.97 7.31 8.63
CA ASN A 41 20.16 5.94 8.14
C ASN A 41 19.88 5.82 6.62
N THR A 42 20.57 6.61 5.80
CA THR A 42 20.37 6.70 4.35
C THR A 42 21.19 5.70 3.53
N GLN A 43 21.98 4.85 4.19
CA GLN A 43 22.95 3.96 3.53
C GLN A 43 22.31 3.02 2.49
N ASN A 44 21.09 2.55 2.75
CA ASN A 44 20.34 1.68 1.83
C ASN A 44 19.78 2.42 0.60
N ILE A 45 19.75 3.75 0.63
CA ILE A 45 19.20 4.61 -0.43
C ILE A 45 20.31 5.24 -1.28
N GLU A 46 21.57 5.17 -0.85
CA GLU A 46 22.71 5.77 -1.55
C GLU A 46 23.02 5.11 -2.91
N GLN A 47 22.71 3.81 -3.09
CA GLN A 47 22.94 3.08 -4.34
C GLN A 47 21.66 2.39 -4.86
N PRO A 48 20.62 3.14 -5.26
CA PRO A 48 19.28 2.62 -5.50
C PRO A 48 19.16 1.72 -6.75
N PHE A 49 20.12 1.79 -7.67
CA PHE A 49 20.10 1.03 -8.92
C PHE A 49 21.10 -0.13 -8.97
N GLN A 50 21.87 -0.34 -7.89
CA GLN A 50 22.84 -1.42 -7.85
C GLN A 50 22.13 -2.78 -7.81
N GLY A 51 22.53 -3.71 -8.68
CA GLY A 51 21.87 -5.02 -8.81
C GLY A 51 20.59 -5.02 -9.66
N THR A 52 20.30 -3.94 -10.39
CA THR A 52 19.15 -3.89 -11.31
C THR A 52 19.27 -4.93 -12.43
N THR A 53 18.15 -5.54 -12.81
CA THR A 53 18.05 -6.47 -13.94
C THR A 53 17.51 -5.77 -15.19
N SER A 54 18.12 -6.03 -16.35
CA SER A 54 17.63 -5.54 -17.66
C SER A 54 16.68 -6.55 -18.33
N SER A 55 16.29 -7.62 -17.64
CA SER A 55 15.39 -8.64 -18.18
C SER A 55 13.96 -8.13 -18.24
N ILE A 56 13.39 -8.09 -19.45
CA ILE A 56 12.00 -7.70 -19.70
C ILE A 56 11.02 -8.60 -18.92
N GLY A 57 11.35 -9.89 -18.74
CA GLY A 57 10.50 -10.82 -17.98
C GLY A 57 10.40 -10.46 -16.50
N ASN A 58 11.52 -10.07 -15.88
CA ASN A 58 11.53 -9.68 -14.47
C ASN A 58 10.78 -8.35 -14.26
N VAL A 59 10.95 -7.42 -15.20
CA VAL A 59 10.20 -6.15 -15.21
C VAL A 59 8.70 -6.42 -15.34
N ALA A 60 8.28 -7.31 -16.25
CA ALA A 60 6.86 -7.67 -16.42
C ALA A 60 6.26 -8.28 -15.14
N THR A 61 6.98 -9.18 -14.46
CA THR A 61 6.54 -9.76 -13.19
C THR A 61 6.44 -8.71 -12.09
N ALA A 62 7.41 -7.78 -12.00
CA ALA A 62 7.37 -6.69 -11.05
C ALA A 62 6.15 -5.77 -11.27
N PHE A 63 5.84 -5.44 -12.52
CA PHE A 63 4.62 -4.71 -12.87
C PHE A 63 3.35 -5.49 -12.51
N TYR A 64 3.33 -6.81 -12.74
CA TYR A 64 2.19 -7.65 -12.39
C TYR A 64 1.90 -7.61 -10.88
N THR A 65 2.92 -7.82 -10.04
CA THR A 65 2.79 -7.71 -8.58
C THR A 65 2.43 -6.30 -8.14
N GLY A 66 2.99 -5.27 -8.80
CA GLY A 66 2.64 -3.87 -8.55
C GLY A 66 1.17 -3.57 -8.85
N LEU A 67 0.66 -4.01 -10.00
CA LEU A 67 -0.74 -3.84 -10.39
C LEU A 67 -1.70 -4.61 -9.48
N TRP A 68 -1.29 -5.77 -8.98
CA TRP A 68 -2.07 -6.53 -8.00
C TRP A 68 -2.32 -5.75 -6.71
N ALA A 69 -1.37 -4.91 -6.28
CA ALA A 69 -1.57 -4.03 -5.12
C ALA A 69 -2.60 -2.90 -5.37
N TYR A 70 -2.94 -2.62 -6.63
CA TYR A 70 -4.00 -1.69 -7.03
C TYR A 70 -5.31 -2.40 -7.39
N ASP A 71 -5.42 -3.71 -7.16
CA ASP A 71 -6.64 -4.44 -7.40
C ASP A 71 -7.82 -3.88 -6.57
N GLY A 72 -8.99 -3.84 -7.18
CA GLY A 72 -10.19 -3.23 -6.60
C GLY A 72 -10.62 -1.91 -7.23
N TRP A 73 -9.85 -1.35 -8.17
CA TRP A 73 -10.28 -0.17 -8.96
C TRP A 73 -11.60 -0.41 -9.72
N ASN A 74 -11.86 -1.65 -10.15
CA ASN A 74 -13.10 -2.04 -10.81
C ASN A 74 -14.33 -1.95 -9.89
N ASN A 75 -14.15 -2.05 -8.57
CA ASN A 75 -15.27 -1.99 -7.62
C ASN A 75 -15.95 -0.62 -7.61
N LEU A 76 -15.21 0.43 -7.96
CA LEU A 76 -15.74 1.80 -8.10
C LEU A 76 -16.80 1.89 -9.19
N ASN A 77 -16.69 1.08 -10.25
CA ASN A 77 -17.68 1.09 -11.34
C ASN A 77 -19.05 0.59 -10.84
N TYR A 78 -19.09 -0.43 -9.96
CA TYR A 78 -20.34 -0.98 -9.43
C TYR A 78 -21.08 -0.03 -8.48
N VAL A 79 -20.35 0.77 -7.70
CA VAL A 79 -20.96 1.77 -6.80
C VAL A 79 -21.29 3.09 -7.50
N THR A 80 -21.01 3.20 -8.80
CA THR A 80 -21.29 4.43 -9.58
C THR A 80 -22.76 4.82 -9.54
N GLU A 81 -23.67 3.84 -9.46
CA GLU A 81 -25.12 4.08 -9.38
C GLU A 81 -25.54 4.73 -8.05
N GLU A 82 -24.74 4.61 -7.00
CA GLU A 82 -24.98 5.23 -5.68
C GLU A 82 -24.30 6.60 -5.54
N ILE A 83 -23.41 6.97 -6.48
CA ILE A 83 -22.70 8.25 -6.46
C ILE A 83 -23.62 9.38 -6.92
N LYS A 84 -23.78 10.39 -6.08
CA LYS A 84 -24.45 11.64 -6.47
C LYS A 84 -23.68 12.31 -7.61
N ASN A 85 -24.32 12.55 -8.77
CA ASN A 85 -23.69 13.13 -9.97
C ASN A 85 -22.44 12.38 -10.47
N PRO A 86 -22.58 11.12 -10.93
CA PRO A 86 -21.46 10.25 -11.27
C PRO A 86 -20.59 10.81 -12.39
N SER A 87 -21.17 11.46 -13.40
CA SER A 87 -20.47 12.10 -14.52
C SER A 87 -19.35 13.07 -14.09
N LYS A 88 -19.50 13.73 -12.93
CA LYS A 88 -18.48 14.66 -12.41
C LYS A 88 -17.70 14.08 -11.24
N ASN A 89 -18.37 13.36 -10.35
CA ASN A 89 -17.76 12.90 -9.11
C ASN A 89 -16.92 11.63 -9.28
N LEU A 90 -17.27 10.73 -10.21
CA LEU A 90 -16.47 9.53 -10.47
C LEU A 90 -15.09 9.89 -11.05
N PRO A 91 -14.97 10.73 -12.11
CA PRO A 91 -13.64 11.14 -12.59
C PRO A 91 -12.81 11.86 -11.53
N ARG A 92 -13.44 12.72 -10.72
CA ARG A 92 -12.75 13.43 -9.62
C ARG A 92 -12.26 12.47 -8.54
N ALA A 93 -13.06 11.48 -8.16
CA ALA A 93 -12.68 10.48 -7.18
C ALA A 93 -11.47 9.66 -7.66
N ILE A 94 -11.43 9.30 -8.95
CA ILE A 94 -10.31 8.59 -9.56
C ILE A 94 -9.05 9.46 -9.59
N ILE A 95 -9.16 10.70 -10.07
CA ILE A 95 -8.03 11.64 -10.21
C ILE A 95 -7.42 12.02 -8.85
N ILE A 96 -8.21 12.02 -7.77
CA ILE A 96 -7.69 12.31 -6.42
C ILE A 96 -7.24 11.03 -5.72
N GLY A 97 -8.04 9.97 -5.81
CA GLY A 97 -7.83 8.72 -5.08
C GLY A 97 -6.62 7.93 -5.57
N ILE A 98 -6.46 7.78 -6.90
CA ILE A 98 -5.33 7.00 -7.44
C ILE A 98 -3.99 7.65 -7.06
N PRO A 99 -3.74 8.95 -7.31
CA PRO A 99 -2.47 9.56 -6.92
C PRO A 99 -2.22 9.55 -5.42
N LEU A 100 -3.26 9.71 -4.60
CA LEU A 100 -3.12 9.62 -3.15
C LEU A 100 -2.60 8.24 -2.72
N VAL A 101 -3.21 7.16 -3.23
CA VAL A 101 -2.77 5.79 -2.94
C VAL A 101 -1.36 5.55 -3.49
N THR A 102 -1.05 6.05 -4.69
CA THR A 102 0.30 5.97 -5.26
C THR A 102 1.34 6.62 -4.36
N VAL A 103 1.07 7.83 -3.85
CA VAL A 103 1.96 8.52 -2.91
C VAL A 103 2.14 7.71 -1.63
N CYS A 104 1.06 7.18 -1.05
CA CYS A 104 1.16 6.32 0.14
C CYS A 104 2.02 5.08 -0.11
N TYR A 105 1.84 4.39 -1.24
CA TYR A 105 2.63 3.21 -1.58
C TYR A 105 4.11 3.54 -1.78
N VAL A 106 4.43 4.66 -2.44
CA VAL A 106 5.81 5.13 -2.57
C VAL A 106 6.42 5.43 -1.20
N LEU A 107 5.70 6.14 -0.33
CA LEU A 107 6.17 6.48 1.02
C LEU A 107 6.42 5.24 1.89
N ILE A 108 5.55 4.23 1.82
CA ILE A 108 5.74 2.96 2.53
C ILE A 108 7.01 2.24 2.03
N ASN A 109 7.22 2.16 0.72
CA ASN A 109 8.42 1.53 0.16
C ASN A 109 9.70 2.27 0.59
N ILE A 110 9.68 3.61 0.56
CA ILE A 110 10.80 4.43 1.07
C ILE A 110 11.02 4.15 2.56
N SER A 111 9.95 4.05 3.35
CA SER A 111 10.01 3.77 4.79
C SER A 111 10.65 2.41 5.08
N TYR A 112 10.33 1.38 4.29
CA TYR A 112 11.00 0.08 4.41
C TYR A 112 12.49 0.18 4.08
N LEU A 113 12.85 0.83 2.98
CA LEU A 113 14.26 1.01 2.60
C LEU A 113 15.07 1.84 3.62
N ALA A 114 14.43 2.72 4.39
CA ALA A 114 15.09 3.46 5.47
C ALA A 114 15.49 2.58 6.68
N VAL A 115 14.89 1.38 6.81
CA VAL A 115 15.06 0.51 7.99
C VAL A 115 15.72 -0.82 7.67
N MET A 116 15.56 -1.32 6.45
CA MET A 116 16.10 -2.60 5.99
C MET A 116 16.70 -2.50 4.60
N SER A 117 17.72 -3.33 4.34
CA SER A 117 18.33 -3.45 3.02
C SER A 117 17.42 -4.23 2.06
N PRO A 118 17.56 -4.06 0.73
CA PRO A 118 16.78 -4.81 -0.25
C PRO A 118 16.88 -6.33 -0.11
N ALA A 119 18.04 -6.85 0.31
CA ALA A 119 18.24 -8.28 0.54
C ALA A 119 17.39 -8.79 1.72
N GLU A 120 17.40 -8.06 2.84
CA GLU A 120 16.57 -8.39 4.01
C GLU A 120 15.07 -8.31 3.69
N MET A 121 14.66 -7.39 2.82
CA MET A 121 13.26 -7.25 2.40
C MET A 121 12.77 -8.45 1.57
N VAL A 122 13.66 -9.07 0.78
CA VAL A 122 13.36 -10.27 -0.02
C VAL A 122 13.35 -11.54 0.83
N GLU A 123 14.21 -11.62 1.85
CA GLU A 123 14.25 -12.78 2.77
C GLU A 123 13.11 -12.76 3.80
N SER A 124 12.52 -11.60 4.06
CA SER A 124 11.47 -11.43 5.06
C SER A 124 10.10 -11.88 4.54
N GLU A 125 9.52 -12.93 5.14
CA GLU A 125 8.13 -13.36 4.86
C GLU A 125 7.08 -12.28 5.15
N ALA A 126 7.33 -11.40 6.13
CA ALA A 126 6.43 -10.32 6.51
C ALA A 126 7.19 -9.00 6.75
N VAL A 127 7.44 -8.25 5.67
CA VAL A 127 8.22 -6.99 5.68
C VAL A 127 7.75 -6.01 6.78
N ALA A 128 6.44 -5.89 7.00
CA ALA A 128 5.90 -5.01 8.04
C ALA A 128 6.22 -5.45 9.48
N VAL A 129 6.34 -6.75 9.73
CA VAL A 129 6.70 -7.29 11.06
C VAL A 129 8.20 -7.08 11.30
N THR A 130 9.01 -7.34 10.28
CA THR A 130 10.46 -7.10 10.32
C THR A 130 10.78 -5.61 10.53
N PHE A 131 9.99 -4.72 9.95
CA PHE A 131 10.05 -3.27 10.21
C PHE A 131 9.74 -2.94 11.68
N GLY A 132 8.67 -3.51 12.26
CA GLY A 132 8.27 -3.24 13.64
C GLY A 132 9.20 -3.79 14.72
N ASN A 133 10.09 -4.72 14.36
CA ASN A 133 11.10 -5.27 15.26
C ASN A 133 12.40 -4.43 15.31
N ARG A 134 12.49 -3.30 14.58
CA ARG A 134 13.63 -2.38 14.54
C ARG A 134 13.26 -0.98 15.01
#